data_AF-A0A344UHH3-F1
#
_entry.id   AF-A0A344UHH3-F1
#
_cell.length_a   1.000
_cell.length_b   1.000
_cell.length_c   1.000
_cell.angle_alpha   90.00
_cell.angle_beta   90.00
_cell.angle_gamma   90.00
#
_symmetry.space_group_name_H-M   'P 1'
#
loop_
_entity.id
_entity.type
_entity.pdbx_description
1 polymer ?
#
loop_
_entity_poly.entity_id
_entity_poly.type
_entity_poly.pdbx_seq_one_letter_code
_entity_poly.pdbx_strand_id
1 'polypeptide(L)'
;MTEQRSWLRLRDRCDNSDCLREQYQMRNAQLARQLAALPCSVQASRLTHGWDSMDGGGFFQQFELEADGAFNSWRHQHPELSNARWSFDARHCRLRIRASRHEGMDFDYAVVMTRPNRLWLLDMRDHAAGNYAPIQ
;
A
#
# COMPACT_ATOMS: atom_id res chain seq x y z
N MET A 1 16.27 10.34 -10.89
CA MET A 1 16.99 11.15 -9.86
C MET A 1 16.94 12.66 -10.12
N THR A 2 16.98 13.13 -11.37
CA THR A 2 16.94 14.58 -11.70
C THR A 2 15.55 15.20 -11.50
N GLU A 3 14.47 14.52 -11.89
CA GLU A 3 13.10 15.04 -11.74
C GLU A 3 12.70 15.29 -10.28
N GLN A 4 13.01 14.37 -9.36
CA GLN A 4 12.71 14.54 -7.94
C GLN A 4 13.44 15.76 -7.36
N ARG A 5 14.69 15.99 -7.75
CA ARG A 5 15.46 17.16 -7.32
C ARG A 5 14.89 18.46 -7.87
N SER A 6 14.45 18.47 -9.13
CA SER A 6 13.78 19.64 -9.71
C SER A 6 12.47 19.96 -9.00
N TRP A 7 11.66 18.94 -8.69
CA TRP A 7 10.42 19.14 -7.95
C TRP A 7 10.68 19.67 -6.53
N LEU A 8 11.68 19.14 -5.81
CA LEU A 8 12.05 19.65 -4.48
C LEU A 8 12.38 21.15 -4.52
N ARG A 9 13.13 21.60 -5.54
CA ARG A 9 13.44 23.04 -5.71
C ARG A 9 12.22 23.91 -5.98
N LEU A 10 11.16 23.38 -6.59
CA LEU A 10 9.91 24.10 -6.79
C LEU A 10 9.10 24.16 -5.50
N ARG A 11 8.99 23.04 -4.79
CA ARG A 11 8.38 22.97 -3.45
C ARG A 11 9.03 23.94 -2.47
N ASP A 12 10.36 24.02 -2.47
CA ASP A 12 11.13 24.87 -1.54
C ASP A 12 10.95 26.37 -1.79
N ARG A 13 10.26 26.78 -2.87
CA ARG A 13 9.86 28.18 -3.12
C ARG A 13 8.53 28.56 -2.49
N CYS A 14 7.77 27.60 -1.97
CA CYS A 14 6.51 27.89 -1.29
C CYS A 14 6.76 28.56 0.06
N ASP A 15 6.07 29.67 0.32
CA ASP A 15 6.13 30.44 1.56
C ASP A 15 4.92 30.20 2.48
N ASN A 16 3.93 29.43 2.01
CA ASN A 16 2.72 29.12 2.74
C ASN A 16 2.23 27.68 2.51
N SER A 17 1.30 27.24 3.35
CA SER A 17 0.78 25.87 3.36
C SER A 17 -0.09 25.53 2.16
N ASP A 18 -0.78 26.50 1.55
CA ASP A 18 -1.62 26.26 0.37
C ASP A 18 -0.77 25.98 -0.87
N CYS A 19 0.30 26.75 -1.08
CA CYS A 19 1.30 26.48 -2.12
C CYS A 19 1.92 25.09 -1.94
N LEU A 20 2.33 24.74 -0.71
CA LEU A 20 2.89 23.42 -0.43
C LEU A 20 1.89 22.32 -0.77
N ARG A 21 0.63 22.46 -0.34
CA ARG A 21 -0.43 21.48 -0.60
C ARG A 21 -0.60 21.23 -2.10
N GLU A 22 -0.66 22.30 -2.90
CA GLU A 22 -0.77 22.19 -4.36
C GLU A 22 0.44 21.48 -4.97
N GLN A 23 1.67 21.86 -4.58
CA GLN A 23 2.89 21.22 -5.08
C GLN A 23 2.94 19.72 -4.76
N TYR A 24 2.50 19.32 -3.56
CA TYR A 24 2.40 17.92 -3.18
C TYR A 24 1.29 17.19 -3.96
N GLN A 25 0.11 17.78 -4.12
CA GLN A 25 -0.98 17.18 -4.89
C GLN A 25 -0.58 16.93 -6.35
N MET A 26 0.03 17.92 -7.00
CA MET A 26 0.55 17.77 -8.37
C MET A 26 1.59 16.65 -8.47
N ARG A 27 2.51 16.59 -7.51
CA ARG A 27 3.57 15.56 -7.51
C ARG A 27 3.01 14.18 -7.28
N ASN A 28 2.10 14.03 -6.33
CA ASN A 28 1.44 12.77 -6.04
C ASN A 28 0.66 12.26 -7.26
N ALA A 29 -0.08 13.15 -7.95
CA ALA A 29 -0.78 12.81 -9.18
C ALA A 29 0.19 12.36 -10.30
N GLN A 30 1.32 13.04 -10.46
CA GLN A 30 2.36 12.65 -11.42
C GLN A 30 2.93 11.27 -11.09
N LEU A 31 3.32 11.04 -9.84
CA LEU A 31 3.88 9.76 -9.39
C LEU A 31 2.87 8.62 -9.53
N ALA A 32 1.60 8.86 -9.20
CA ALA A 32 0.52 7.90 -9.36
C ALA A 32 0.35 7.47 -10.83
N ARG A 33 0.38 8.42 -11.78
CA ARG A 33 0.34 8.10 -13.22
C ARG A 33 1.56 7.30 -13.67
N GLN A 34 2.75 7.64 -13.20
CA GLN A 34 3.97 6.90 -13.50
C GLN A 34 3.89 5.47 -12.96
N LEU A 35 3.45 5.28 -11.71
CA LEU A 35 3.26 3.96 -11.12
C LEU A 35 2.22 3.14 -11.87
N ALA A 36 1.09 3.74 -12.27
CA ALA A 36 0.05 3.06 -13.03
C ALA A 36 0.48 2.63 -14.45
N ALA A 37 1.48 3.31 -15.03
CA ALA A 37 2.02 2.98 -16.36
C ALA A 37 3.11 1.89 -16.32
N LEU A 38 3.66 1.58 -15.14
CA LEU A 38 4.69 0.55 -15.03
C LEU A 38 4.05 -0.85 -15.02
N PRO A 39 4.58 -1.80 -15.80
CA PRO A 39 4.16 -3.18 -15.68
C PRO A 39 4.48 -3.69 -14.27
N CYS A 40 3.52 -4.38 -13.67
CA CYS A 40 3.67 -4.91 -12.33
C CYS A 40 4.80 -5.95 -12.29
N SER A 41 5.81 -5.70 -11.46
CA SER A 41 6.97 -6.59 -11.27
C SER A 41 6.84 -7.47 -10.03
N VAL A 42 5.76 -7.32 -9.28
CA VAL A 42 5.51 -8.06 -8.04
C VAL A 42 4.97 -9.45 -8.37
N GLN A 43 5.66 -10.48 -7.86
CA GLN A 43 5.19 -11.86 -7.95
C GLN A 43 4.27 -12.16 -6.77
N ALA A 44 3.10 -12.75 -7.04
CA ALA A 44 2.11 -13.08 -6.01
C ALA A 44 2.68 -13.94 -4.88
N SER A 45 3.59 -14.88 -5.20
CA SER A 45 4.27 -15.73 -4.22
C SER A 45 5.11 -14.97 -3.20
N ARG A 46 5.54 -13.74 -3.51
CA ARG A 46 6.26 -12.87 -2.56
C ARG A 46 5.33 -12.14 -1.59
N LEU A 47 4.04 -12.09 -1.89
CA LEU A 47 3.04 -11.50 -1.01
C LEU A 47 2.58 -12.50 0.06
N THR A 48 2.68 -13.80 -0.23
CA THR A 48 2.27 -14.88 0.66
C THR A 48 3.20 -14.98 1.86
N HIS A 49 2.87 -14.24 2.92
CA HIS A 49 3.63 -14.15 4.16
C HIS A 49 2.76 -13.53 5.27
N GLY A 50 3.19 -13.68 6.52
CA GLY A 50 2.82 -12.77 7.61
C GLY A 50 3.57 -11.44 7.50
N TRP A 51 2.89 -10.32 7.74
CA TRP A 51 3.36 -8.95 7.59
C TRP A 51 3.06 -8.15 8.85
N ASP A 52 4.02 -7.35 9.30
CA ASP A 52 3.89 -6.43 10.44
C ASP A 52 4.16 -4.98 10.01
N SER A 53 3.38 -4.06 10.53
CA SER A 53 3.50 -2.62 10.26
C SER A 53 4.77 -2.08 10.93
N MET A 54 5.62 -1.44 10.13
CA MET A 54 6.93 -0.95 10.60
C MET A 54 6.84 0.35 11.39
N ASP A 55 5.80 1.15 11.15
CA ASP A 55 5.65 2.51 11.66
C ASP A 55 4.24 2.77 12.23
N GLY A 56 3.41 1.73 12.34
CA GLY A 56 1.99 1.86 12.72
C GLY A 56 1.14 2.55 11.64
N GLY A 57 1.69 2.78 10.44
CA GLY A 57 0.96 3.30 9.29
C GLY A 57 0.13 2.23 8.59
N GLY A 58 -0.84 2.69 7.79
CA GLY A 58 -1.81 1.83 7.10
C GLY A 58 -3.00 1.43 7.98
N PHE A 59 -3.86 0.55 7.45
CA PHE A 59 -5.05 0.07 8.17
C PHE A 59 -4.71 -1.07 9.14
N PHE A 60 -3.91 -2.04 8.69
CA PHE A 60 -3.57 -3.22 9.47
C PHE A 60 -2.29 -3.00 10.28
N GLN A 61 -2.27 -3.48 11.52
CA GLN A 61 -1.05 -3.61 12.30
C GLN A 61 -0.30 -4.87 11.87
N GLN A 62 -0.95 -6.04 11.94
CA GLN A 62 -0.41 -7.32 11.49
C GLN A 62 -1.42 -8.02 10.60
N PHE A 63 -0.96 -8.72 9.56
CA PHE A 63 -1.81 -9.55 8.73
C PHE A 63 -1.04 -10.67 8.05
N GLU A 64 -1.76 -11.64 7.52
CA GLU A 64 -1.21 -12.75 6.76
C GLU A 64 -1.98 -12.92 5.45
N LEU A 65 -1.23 -13.15 4.37
CA LEU A 65 -1.74 -13.54 3.06
C LEU A 65 -1.36 -15.00 2.84
N GLU A 66 -2.33 -15.90 2.89
CA GLU A 66 -2.07 -17.34 2.74
C GLU A 66 -2.12 -17.78 1.27
N ALA A 67 -1.41 -18.86 0.93
CA ALA A 67 -1.30 -19.36 -0.44
C ALA A 67 -2.65 -19.81 -1.03
N ASP A 68 -3.58 -20.22 -0.17
CA ASP A 68 -4.93 -20.66 -0.54
C ASP A 68 -5.90 -19.47 -0.77
N GLY A 69 -5.42 -18.23 -0.60
CA GLY A 69 -6.20 -17.01 -0.72
C GLY A 69 -6.89 -16.56 0.58
N ALA A 70 -6.63 -17.18 1.72
CA ALA A 70 -7.12 -16.72 3.02
C ALA A 70 -6.35 -15.48 3.51
N PHE A 71 -7.08 -14.55 4.12
CA PHE A 71 -6.55 -13.35 4.76
C PHE A 71 -6.99 -13.30 6.22
N ASN A 72 -6.02 -13.07 7.09
CA ASN A 72 -6.22 -12.88 8.52
C ASN A 72 -5.47 -11.62 8.97
N SER A 73 -6.04 -10.84 9.89
CA SER A 73 -5.37 -9.69 10.49
C SER A 73 -5.52 -9.66 11.99
N TRP A 74 -4.56 -9.04 12.66
CA TRP A 74 -4.51 -8.86 14.09
C TRP A 74 -4.17 -7.42 14.46
N ARG A 75 -4.78 -6.95 15.54
CA ARG A 75 -4.47 -5.69 16.19
C ARG A 75 -4.30 -5.92 17.68
N HIS A 76 -3.16 -5.53 18.22
CA HIS A 76 -2.75 -5.81 19.60
C HIS A 76 -2.85 -7.30 19.96
N GLN A 77 -2.43 -8.18 19.04
CA GLN A 77 -2.52 -9.66 19.17
C GLN A 77 -3.95 -10.23 19.23
N HIS A 78 -4.97 -9.40 19.01
CA HIS A 78 -6.36 -9.85 18.89
C HIS A 78 -6.77 -9.93 17.42
N PRO A 79 -7.47 -11.00 16.97
CA PRO A 79 -7.98 -11.08 15.61
C PRO A 79 -8.91 -9.90 15.29
N GLU A 80 -8.68 -9.27 14.14
CA GLU A 80 -9.50 -8.18 13.63
C GLU A 80 -10.34 -8.61 12.43
N LEU A 81 -9.72 -9.28 11.45
CA LEU A 81 -10.41 -10.00 10.38
C LEU A 81 -9.94 -11.46 10.37
N SER A 82 -10.88 -12.39 10.32
CA SER A 82 -10.59 -13.83 10.20
C SER A 82 -11.26 -14.41 8.97
N ASN A 83 -10.53 -15.27 8.25
CA ASN A 83 -11.03 -15.99 7.07
C ASN A 83 -11.62 -15.06 5.99
N ALA A 84 -11.07 -13.85 5.85
CA ALA A 84 -11.35 -13.01 4.69
C ALA A 84 -10.65 -13.63 3.46
N ARG A 85 -10.96 -13.11 2.28
CA ARG A 85 -10.37 -13.60 1.03
C ARG A 85 -9.54 -12.51 0.39
N TRP A 86 -8.32 -12.85 -0.01
CA TRP A 86 -7.49 -11.96 -0.82
C TRP A 86 -7.33 -12.46 -2.24
N SER A 87 -7.02 -11.53 -3.14
CA SER A 87 -6.65 -11.80 -4.53
C SER A 87 -5.68 -10.75 -5.03
N PHE A 88 -4.82 -11.12 -5.98
CA PHE A 88 -3.83 -10.22 -6.57
C PHE A 88 -3.92 -10.19 -8.09
N ASP A 89 -4.07 -8.98 -8.63
CA ASP A 89 -4.01 -8.70 -10.05
C ASP A 89 -2.59 -8.30 -10.45
N ALA A 90 -1.85 -9.28 -10.98
CA ALA A 90 -0.47 -9.10 -11.44
C ALA A 90 -0.34 -8.25 -12.71
N ARG A 91 -1.42 -7.79 -13.35
CA ARG A 91 -1.33 -6.82 -14.45
C ARG A 91 -1.27 -5.39 -13.93
N HIS A 92 -1.97 -5.12 -12.84
CA HIS A 92 -2.12 -3.77 -12.27
C HIS A 92 -1.46 -3.60 -10.89
N CYS A 93 -0.79 -4.63 -10.36
CA CYS A 93 -0.24 -4.63 -9.00
C CYS A 93 -1.31 -4.29 -7.96
N ARG A 94 -2.51 -4.89 -8.10
CA ARG A 94 -3.62 -4.62 -7.18
C ARG A 94 -3.90 -5.79 -6.26
N LEU A 95 -3.86 -5.52 -4.96
CA LEU A 95 -4.28 -6.45 -3.92
C LEU A 95 -5.71 -6.07 -3.49
N ARG A 96 -6.61 -7.05 -3.49
CA ARG A 96 -7.96 -6.88 -2.97
C ARG A 96 -8.20 -7.83 -1.82
N ILE A 97 -8.77 -7.32 -0.75
CA ILE A 97 -9.21 -8.10 0.41
C ILE A 97 -10.72 -7.91 0.55
N ARG A 98 -11.45 -9.01 0.63
CA ARG A 98 -12.91 -9.04 0.82
C ARG A 98 -13.24 -9.72 2.12
N ALA A 99 -13.85 -8.99 3.04
CA ALA A 99 -14.28 -9.52 4.32
C ALA A 99 -15.70 -10.10 4.20
N SER A 100 -15.82 -11.41 3.93
CA SER A 100 -17.10 -12.10 3.71
C SER A 100 -18.10 -11.95 4.87
N ARG A 101 -17.60 -11.78 6.10
CA ARG A 101 -18.40 -11.66 7.33
C ARG A 101 -18.60 -10.22 7.81
N HIS A 102 -17.99 -9.25 7.14
CA HIS A 102 -18.08 -7.85 7.49
C HIS A 102 -18.48 -7.06 6.25
N GLU A 103 -19.79 -6.97 6.00
CA GLU A 103 -20.33 -6.20 4.89
C GLU A 103 -19.79 -4.77 4.90
N GLY A 104 -19.30 -4.31 3.75
CA GLY A 104 -18.74 -2.97 3.57
C GLY A 104 -17.23 -2.84 3.86
N MET A 105 -16.57 -3.87 4.40
CA MET A 105 -15.11 -3.87 4.61
C MET A 105 -14.36 -4.60 3.50
N ASP A 106 -14.41 -4.01 2.30
CA ASP A 106 -13.51 -4.37 1.20
C ASP A 106 -12.33 -3.41 1.18
N PHE A 107 -11.14 -3.93 0.84
CA PHE A 107 -9.93 -3.13 0.68
C PHE A 107 -9.36 -3.32 -0.72
N ASP A 108 -8.93 -2.22 -1.36
CA ASP A 108 -8.27 -2.24 -2.67
C ASP A 108 -6.99 -1.41 -2.58
N TYR A 109 -5.85 -2.09 -2.75
CA TYR A 109 -4.52 -1.53 -2.58
C TYR A 109 -3.73 -1.62 -3.88
N ALA A 110 -3.00 -0.54 -4.20
CA ALA A 110 -1.83 -0.67 -5.06
C ALA A 110 -0.65 -1.22 -4.25
N VAL A 111 0.01 -2.22 -4.81
CA VAL A 111 1.12 -2.95 -4.19
C VAL A 111 2.44 -2.46 -4.76
N VAL A 112 3.36 -2.07 -3.89
CA VAL A 112 4.74 -1.75 -4.28
C VAL A 112 5.71 -2.54 -3.41
N MET A 113 6.57 -3.34 -4.06
CA MET A 113 7.71 -3.97 -3.39
C MET A 113 9.00 -3.35 -3.91
N THR A 114 9.66 -2.55 -3.07
CA THR A 114 10.96 -1.95 -3.42
C THR A 114 12.13 -2.89 -3.17
N ARG A 115 11.94 -3.88 -2.28
CA ARG A 115 12.89 -4.94 -1.90
C ARG A 115 12.10 -6.20 -1.51
N PRO A 116 12.71 -7.39 -1.50
CA PRO A 116 12.01 -8.63 -1.14
C PRO A 116 11.30 -8.58 0.22
N ASN A 117 11.86 -7.85 1.18
CA ASN A 117 11.39 -7.84 2.58
C ASN A 117 10.67 -6.54 2.95
N ARG A 118 10.12 -5.80 1.96
CA ARG A 118 9.39 -4.57 2.25
C ARG A 118 8.20 -4.39 1.31
N LEU A 119 7.02 -4.45 1.91
CA LEU A 119 5.74 -4.32 1.23
C LEU A 119 5.13 -2.96 1.54
N TRP A 120 4.73 -2.24 0.50
CA TRP A 120 3.93 -1.04 0.63
C TRP A 120 2.54 -1.30 0.08
N LEU A 121 1.53 -0.99 0.89
CA LEU A 121 0.13 -1.01 0.48
C LEU A 121 -0.38 0.43 0.45
N LEU A 122 -0.78 0.89 -0.74
CA LEU A 122 -1.31 2.22 -0.96
C LEU A 122 -2.83 2.11 -1.12
N ASP A 123 -3.58 2.66 -0.18
CA ASP A 123 -5.04 2.65 -0.22
C ASP A 123 -5.54 3.50 -1.37
N MET A 124 -6.30 2.86 -2.27
CA MET A 124 -6.79 3.51 -3.48
C MET A 124 -8.01 4.43 -3.22
N ARG A 125 -8.59 4.42 -2.02
CA ARG A 125 -9.74 5.26 -1.62
C ARG A 125 -9.30 6.44 -0.78
N ASP A 126 -8.58 6.17 0.31
CA ASP A 126 -8.25 7.17 1.34
C ASP A 126 -6.82 7.69 1.25
N HIS A 127 -6.05 7.25 0.24
CA HIS A 127 -4.66 7.66 0.00
C HIS A 127 -3.71 7.39 1.19
N ALA A 128 -4.13 6.56 2.15
CA ALA A 128 -3.31 6.07 3.24
C ALA A 128 -2.26 5.09 2.69
N ALA A 129 -1.08 5.06 3.30
CA ALA A 129 -0.01 4.14 2.95
C ALA A 129 0.41 3.35 4.18
N GLY A 130 0.45 2.03 4.05
CA GLY A 130 1.04 1.12 5.03
C GLY A 130 2.38 0.59 4.53
N ASN A 131 3.33 0.44 5.45
CA ASN A 131 4.69 -0.02 5.19
C ASN A 131 4.99 -1.22 6.09
N TYR A 132 5.19 -2.38 5.47
CA TYR A 132 5.21 -3.67 6.13
C TYR A 132 6.50 -4.43 5.92
N ALA A 133 6.90 -5.18 6.94
CA ALA A 133 8.00 -6.15 6.89
C ALA A 133 7.48 -7.56 7.18
N PRO A 134 8.13 -8.61 6.66
CA PRO A 134 7.72 -9.98 6.94
C PRO A 134 7.93 -10.32 8.42
N ILE A 135 6.96 -10.99 9.03
CA ILE A 135 7.06 -11.58 10.38
C ILE A 135 7.97 -12.80 10.30
N GLN A 136 8.98 -12.92 11.16
CA GLN A 136 9.90 -14.06 11.18
C GLN A 136 9.29 -15.32 11.79
#